data_AF-A0A7S0LWD9-F1
#
_entry.id   AF-A0A7S0LWD9-F1
#
_cell.length_a   1.000
_cell.length_b   1.000
_cell.length_c   1.000
_cell.angle_alpha   90.00
_cell.angle_beta   90.00
_cell.angle_gamma   90.00
#
_symmetry.space_group_name_H-M   'P 1'
#
loop_
_entity.id
_entity.type
_entity.pdbx_description
1 polymer ?
#
loop_
_entity_poly.entity_id
_entity_poly.type
_entity_poly.pdbx_seq_one_letter_code
_entity_poly.pdbx_strand_id
1 'polypeptide(L)'
;MPAHAAGGNVGRFALIELALHGLLYVFLFLLAAFFARRNFIRRRQNLTDEENKDQQAKSFSAALSEFCTELYEFIQDPIPFVLETSAADSDTVQYRAGLEARLYLHVLWSLMKLFACLAGVAVLIILPINILSSRMSWAAKDSFSITTANGFVYPPTSLLAHTVASVTVALSVLFIVWNIRSYVLKHARSFVDASAASPPPAQAYTVEIQGLRVNPPVTEKELREAVLDRFQAAHAEAEVMSVSLPLDVTDVADLVEHQRGLRAQLARFKQQAANDGVRPTTTVGMMSWLWIGEKVDAIEHVQQQITDTDRQLSARRVPAVE
;
A
#
# COMPACT_ATOMS: atom_id res chain seq x y z
N MET A 1 -8.22 64.52 -4.70
CA MET A 1 -7.74 63.47 -3.78
C MET A 1 -7.85 62.13 -4.48
N PRO A 2 -6.75 61.48 -4.88
CA PRO A 2 -6.78 60.16 -5.51
C PRO A 2 -6.49 59.07 -4.48
N ALA A 3 -7.39 58.08 -4.37
CA ALA A 3 -7.17 56.82 -3.65
C ALA A 3 -7.35 55.67 -4.64
N HIS A 4 -6.36 55.44 -5.49
CA HIS A 4 -6.27 54.27 -6.37
C HIS A 4 -4.80 53.87 -6.47
N ALA A 5 -4.38 52.81 -5.77
CA ALA A 5 -3.16 52.03 -6.09
C ALA A 5 -2.84 50.83 -5.16
N ALA A 6 -3.60 50.53 -4.09
CA ALA A 6 -3.14 49.53 -3.10
C ALA A 6 -3.52 48.05 -3.38
N GLY A 7 -4.35 47.75 -4.39
CA GLY A 7 -4.93 46.41 -4.58
C GLY A 7 -4.08 45.39 -5.37
N GLY A 8 -2.97 45.80 -5.98
CA GLY A 8 -2.20 44.94 -6.91
C GLY A 8 -1.18 44.00 -6.26
N ASN A 9 -0.70 44.32 -5.06
CA ASN A 9 0.41 43.58 -4.45
C ASN A 9 -0.04 42.34 -3.68
N VAL A 10 -1.22 42.37 -3.03
CA VAL A 10 -1.69 41.28 -2.15
C VAL A 10 -1.84 39.94 -2.91
N GLY A 11 -2.32 39.97 -4.16
CA GLY A 11 -2.47 38.76 -4.98
C GLY A 11 -1.14 38.15 -5.45
N ARG A 12 -0.10 38.98 -5.63
CA ARG A 12 1.24 38.51 -6.00
C ARG A 12 1.95 37.84 -4.82
N PHE A 13 1.80 38.39 -3.61
CA PHE A 13 2.36 37.80 -2.40
C PHE A 13 1.75 36.44 -2.07
N ALA A 14 0.41 36.30 -2.18
CA ALA A 14 -0.26 35.01 -1.93
C ALA A 14 0.16 33.91 -2.92
N LEU A 15 0.36 34.24 -4.20
CA LEU A 15 0.85 33.28 -5.21
C LEU A 15 2.29 32.84 -4.95
N ILE A 16 3.14 33.77 -4.50
CA ILE A 16 4.53 33.47 -4.14
C ILE A 16 4.56 32.57 -2.91
N GLU A 17 3.78 32.86 -1.86
CA GLU A 17 3.70 32.02 -0.66
C GLU A 17 3.19 30.62 -0.98
N LEU A 18 2.14 30.49 -1.80
CA LEU A 18 1.61 29.19 -2.22
C LEU A 18 2.67 28.38 -3.01
N ALA A 19 3.39 29.03 -3.92
CA ALA A 19 4.46 28.39 -4.68
C ALA A 19 5.62 27.95 -3.77
N LEU A 20 5.97 28.76 -2.78
CA LEU A 20 7.03 28.46 -1.82
C LEU A 20 6.65 27.29 -0.91
N HIS A 21 5.41 27.23 -0.45
CA HIS A 21 4.89 26.09 0.32
C HIS A 21 4.83 24.83 -0.55
N GLY A 22 4.38 24.93 -1.80
CA GLY A 22 4.38 23.81 -2.74
C GLY A 22 5.78 23.23 -2.97
N LEU A 23 6.77 24.11 -3.21
CA LEU A 23 8.18 23.71 -3.34
C LEU A 23 8.71 23.07 -2.04
N LEU A 24 8.36 23.62 -0.88
CA LEU A 24 8.75 23.05 0.41
C LEU A 24 8.17 21.65 0.62
N TYR A 25 6.89 21.43 0.28
CA TYR A 25 6.26 20.10 0.41
C TYR A 25 6.88 19.08 -0.54
N VAL A 26 7.18 19.47 -1.78
CA VAL A 26 7.90 18.60 -2.73
C VAL A 26 9.29 18.26 -2.20
N PHE A 27 10.01 19.25 -1.67
CA PHE A 27 11.33 19.04 -1.07
C PHE A 27 11.26 18.08 0.13
N LEU A 28 10.32 18.28 1.05
CA LEU A 28 10.12 17.41 2.22
C LEU A 28 9.74 15.99 1.80
N PHE A 29 8.91 15.83 0.77
CA PHE A 29 8.53 14.53 0.24
C PHE A 29 9.74 13.80 -0.37
N LEU A 30 10.54 14.48 -1.19
CA LEU A 30 11.77 13.92 -1.76
C LEU A 30 12.77 13.53 -0.66
N LEU A 31 12.90 14.36 0.38
CA LEU A 31 13.74 14.07 1.54
C LEU A 31 13.24 12.82 2.30
N ALA A 32 11.93 12.69 2.51
CA ALA A 32 11.33 11.52 3.16
C ALA A 32 11.53 10.25 2.33
N ALA A 33 11.35 10.32 1.01
CA ALA A 33 11.58 9.23 0.09
C ALA A 33 13.07 8.80 0.06
N PHE A 34 13.98 9.77 0.12
CA PHE A 34 15.42 9.53 0.25
C PHE A 34 15.74 8.75 1.54
N PHE A 35 15.27 9.23 2.69
CA PHE A 35 15.50 8.54 3.97
C PHE A 35 14.85 7.15 4.03
N ALA A 36 13.70 6.97 3.39
CA ALA A 36 13.05 5.66 3.27
C ALA A 36 13.89 4.68 2.44
N ARG A 37 14.41 5.10 1.28
CA ARG A 37 15.32 4.28 0.45
C ARG A 37 16.62 3.97 1.20
N ARG A 38 17.22 4.96 1.86
CA ARG A 38 18.44 4.77 2.65
C ARG A 38 18.25 3.74 3.76
N ASN A 39 17.14 3.82 4.49
CA ASN A 39 16.80 2.83 5.51
C ASN A 39 16.52 1.44 4.91
N PHE A 40 15.91 1.36 3.74
CA PHE A 40 15.68 0.08 3.04
C PHE A 40 16.99 -0.58 2.60
N ILE A 41 17.90 0.18 1.98
CA ILE A 41 19.22 -0.31 1.54
C ILE A 41 20.05 -0.78 2.74
N ARG A 42 20.12 0.02 3.82
CA ARG A 42 20.83 -0.37 5.04
C ARG A 42 20.24 -1.61 5.69
N ARG A 43 18.91 -1.76 5.71
CA ARG A 43 18.27 -3.00 6.21
C ARG A 43 18.60 -4.20 5.33
N ARG A 44 18.68 -4.02 4.01
CA ARG A 44 19.06 -5.08 3.06
C ARG A 44 20.54 -5.46 3.18
N GLN A 45 21.42 -4.49 3.35
CA GLN A 45 22.86 -4.69 3.58
C GLN A 45 23.12 -5.36 4.94
N ASN A 46 22.43 -4.94 6.00
CA ASN A 46 22.53 -5.59 7.32
C ASN A 46 22.01 -7.04 7.34
N LEU A 47 21.19 -7.44 6.35
CA LEU A 47 20.77 -8.83 6.15
C LEU A 47 21.81 -9.66 5.39
N THR A 48 22.70 -9.02 4.63
CA THR A 48 23.81 -9.66 3.91
C THR A 48 25.15 -9.58 4.65
N ASP A 49 25.32 -8.61 5.55
CA ASP A 49 26.60 -8.26 6.20
C ASP A 49 26.69 -8.68 7.68
N GLU A 50 26.02 -9.77 8.12
CA GLU A 50 26.35 -10.39 9.43
C GLU A 50 27.84 -10.84 9.52
N GLU A 51 28.58 -10.83 8.41
CA GLU A 51 29.99 -11.23 8.33
C GLU A 51 31.03 -10.12 8.52
N ASN A 52 30.67 -8.83 8.63
CA ASN A 52 31.69 -7.78 8.81
C ASN A 52 31.22 -6.63 9.71
N LYS A 53 31.23 -6.88 11.02
CA LYS A 53 31.15 -5.81 12.03
C LYS A 53 32.55 -5.42 12.47
N ASP A 54 33.17 -4.53 11.71
CA ASP A 54 34.24 -3.66 12.21
C ASP A 54 34.47 -2.52 11.24
N GLN A 55 33.58 -1.52 11.24
CA GLN A 55 33.89 -0.15 10.80
C GLN A 55 32.66 0.75 10.84
N GLN A 56 32.62 1.72 11.78
CA GLN A 56 32.75 3.14 11.45
C GLN A 56 32.21 4.06 12.55
N ALA A 57 33.13 4.76 13.21
CA ALA A 57 32.91 6.14 13.60
C ALA A 57 33.40 7.04 12.44
N LYS A 58 32.51 7.37 11.50
CA LYS A 58 32.82 8.35 10.44
C LYS A 58 32.73 9.76 11.01
N SER A 59 33.73 10.60 10.71
CA SER A 59 33.68 12.03 11.01
C SER A 59 32.52 12.69 10.23
N PHE A 60 31.90 13.71 10.84
CA PHE A 60 30.72 14.39 10.30
C PHE A 60 30.90 14.89 8.85
N SER A 61 32.10 15.31 8.47
CA SER A 61 32.40 15.75 7.09
C SER A 61 32.37 14.61 6.07
N ALA A 62 32.85 13.43 6.44
CA ALA A 62 32.77 12.24 5.59
C ALA A 62 31.33 11.75 5.46
N ALA A 63 30.56 11.79 6.55
CA ALA A 63 29.13 11.46 6.54
C ALA A 63 28.29 12.44 5.71
N LEU A 64 28.66 13.73 5.69
CA LEU A 64 28.00 14.76 4.88
C LEU A 64 28.31 14.59 3.39
N SER A 65 29.58 14.30 3.05
CA SER A 65 29.99 14.00 1.67
C SER A 65 29.27 12.77 1.14
N GLU A 66 29.24 11.69 1.91
CA GLU A 66 28.52 10.45 1.58
C GLU A 66 27.01 10.71 1.44
N PHE A 67 26.41 11.52 2.31
CA PHE A 67 25.01 11.94 2.18
C PHE A 67 24.73 12.70 0.89
N CYS A 68 25.59 13.65 0.50
CA CYS A 68 25.42 14.42 -0.73
C CYS A 68 25.53 13.52 -1.98
N THR A 69 26.46 12.57 -1.99
CA THR A 69 26.61 11.60 -3.09
C THR A 69 25.43 10.64 -3.16
N GLU A 70 24.98 10.09 -2.03
CA GLU A 70 23.78 9.23 -1.98
C GLU A 70 22.52 9.99 -2.44
N LEU A 71 22.36 11.25 -2.03
CA LEU A 71 21.22 12.09 -2.43
C LEU A 71 21.25 12.39 -3.93
N TYR A 72 22.44 12.64 -4.49
CA TYR A 72 22.64 12.82 -5.92
C TYR A 72 22.29 11.55 -6.71
N GLU A 73 22.73 10.37 -6.27
CA GLU A 73 22.35 9.07 -6.86
C GLU A 73 20.86 8.77 -6.70
N PHE A 74 20.22 9.21 -5.60
CA PHE A 74 18.76 9.12 -5.45
C PHE A 74 17.97 10.04 -6.39
N ILE A 75 18.52 11.19 -6.76
CA ILE A 75 17.89 12.03 -7.77
C ILE A 75 18.14 11.44 -9.17
N GLN A 76 19.31 10.84 -9.41
CA GLN A 76 19.68 10.27 -10.71
C GLN A 76 19.06 8.91 -11.04
N ASP A 77 18.81 8.02 -10.07
CA ASP A 77 18.40 6.64 -10.39
C ASP A 77 16.88 6.41 -10.31
N PRO A 78 16.20 6.59 -9.16
CA PRO A 78 14.80 6.24 -9.02
C PRO A 78 13.85 7.23 -9.67
N ILE A 79 14.19 8.52 -9.82
CA ILE A 79 13.30 9.48 -10.51
C ILE A 79 13.24 9.16 -12.00
N PRO A 80 14.38 8.98 -12.71
CA PRO A 80 14.36 8.50 -14.09
C PRO A 80 13.76 7.11 -14.21
N PHE A 81 14.04 6.17 -13.30
CA PHE A 81 13.38 4.86 -13.33
C PHE A 81 11.85 4.96 -13.18
N VAL A 82 11.35 5.78 -12.26
CA VAL A 82 9.89 5.99 -12.10
C VAL A 82 9.32 6.70 -13.32
N LEU A 83 10.03 7.68 -13.87
CA LEU A 83 9.61 8.37 -15.09
C LEU A 83 9.62 7.44 -16.30
N GLU A 84 10.66 6.65 -16.51
CA GLU A 84 10.80 5.63 -17.55
C GLU A 84 9.75 4.54 -17.37
N THR A 85 9.47 4.09 -16.14
CA THR A 85 8.42 3.10 -15.87
C THR A 85 7.03 3.70 -16.09
N SER A 86 6.84 4.99 -15.78
CA SER A 86 5.59 5.71 -16.04
C SER A 86 5.39 6.04 -17.53
N ALA A 87 6.47 6.16 -18.28
CA ALA A 87 6.51 6.38 -19.72
C ALA A 87 6.65 5.08 -20.53
N ALA A 88 6.88 3.94 -19.85
CA ALA A 88 6.99 2.64 -20.47
C ALA A 88 5.67 2.28 -21.12
N ASP A 89 5.75 1.65 -22.29
CA ASP A 89 4.55 1.21 -22.98
C ASP A 89 3.78 0.22 -22.10
N SER A 90 2.47 0.31 -22.15
CA SER A 90 1.56 -0.44 -21.28
C SER A 90 1.76 -1.96 -21.40
N ASP A 91 2.24 -2.43 -22.55
CA ASP A 91 2.57 -3.84 -22.79
C ASP A 91 3.87 -4.28 -22.10
N THR A 92 4.84 -3.38 -21.94
CA THR A 92 6.11 -3.66 -21.21
C THR A 92 5.84 -3.85 -19.73
N VAL A 93 4.97 -3.01 -19.16
CA VAL A 93 4.55 -3.11 -17.75
C VAL A 93 3.82 -4.43 -17.51
N GLN A 94 2.91 -4.82 -18.42
CA GLN A 94 2.21 -6.09 -18.30
C GLN A 94 3.16 -7.28 -18.35
N TYR A 95 4.13 -7.29 -19.26
CA TYR A 95 5.08 -8.39 -19.38
C TYR A 95 5.96 -8.54 -18.12
N ARG A 96 6.36 -7.43 -17.49
CA ARG A 96 7.29 -7.46 -16.33
C ARG A 96 6.60 -7.57 -14.97
N ALA A 97 5.46 -6.93 -14.78
CA ALA A 97 4.78 -6.78 -13.49
C ALA A 97 3.37 -7.39 -13.45
N GLY A 98 2.88 -7.88 -14.59
CA GLY A 98 1.55 -8.47 -14.70
C GLY A 98 0.43 -7.46 -15.01
N LEU A 99 -0.74 -8.00 -15.32
CA LEU A 99 -1.91 -7.22 -15.72
C LEU A 99 -2.47 -6.36 -14.57
N GLU A 100 -2.46 -6.88 -13.34
CA GLU A 100 -2.98 -6.15 -12.18
C GLU A 100 -2.22 -4.85 -11.95
N ALA A 101 -0.88 -4.88 -12.07
CA ALA A 101 -0.03 -3.69 -12.00
C ALA A 101 -0.34 -2.69 -13.13
N ARG A 102 -0.54 -3.19 -14.37
CA ARG A 102 -0.96 -2.35 -15.51
C ARG A 102 -2.31 -1.68 -15.24
N LEU A 103 -3.29 -2.43 -14.75
CA LEU A 103 -4.61 -1.91 -14.44
C LEU A 103 -4.56 -0.87 -13.32
N TYR A 104 -3.80 -1.14 -12.27
CA TYR A 104 -3.58 -0.22 -11.16
C TYR A 104 -3.02 1.12 -11.65
N LEU A 105 -1.98 1.08 -12.50
CA LEU A 105 -1.41 2.30 -13.09
C LEU A 105 -2.41 3.03 -13.99
N HIS A 106 -3.21 2.31 -14.76
CA HIS A 106 -4.25 2.93 -15.59
C HIS A 106 -5.31 3.67 -14.76
N VAL A 107 -5.72 3.10 -13.63
CA VAL A 107 -6.62 3.76 -12.67
C VAL A 107 -5.96 5.01 -12.10
N LEU A 108 -4.69 4.92 -11.69
CA LEU A 108 -3.95 6.07 -11.14
C LEU A 108 -3.83 7.23 -12.14
N TRP A 109 -3.47 6.93 -13.39
CA TRP A 109 -3.43 7.90 -14.48
C TRP A 109 -4.80 8.52 -14.76
N SER A 110 -5.88 7.73 -14.66
CA SER A 110 -7.24 8.21 -14.84
C SER A 110 -7.68 9.13 -13.70
N LEU A 111 -7.32 8.82 -12.45
CA LEU A 111 -7.51 9.72 -11.30
C LEU A 111 -6.73 11.02 -11.48
N MET A 112 -5.50 10.96 -11.98
CA MET A 112 -4.72 12.18 -12.22
C MET A 112 -5.40 13.09 -13.25
N LYS A 113 -5.99 12.51 -14.32
CA LYS A 113 -6.81 13.26 -15.28
C LYS A 113 -8.05 13.86 -14.63
N LEU A 114 -8.70 13.13 -13.71
CA LEU A 114 -9.84 13.65 -12.94
C LEU A 114 -9.43 14.89 -12.14
N PHE A 115 -8.34 14.79 -11.37
CA PHE A 115 -7.85 15.90 -10.56
C PHE A 115 -7.38 17.08 -11.40
N ALA A 116 -6.75 16.85 -12.55
CA ALA A 116 -6.41 17.91 -13.50
C ALA A 116 -7.66 18.62 -14.03
N CYS A 117 -8.72 17.87 -14.36
CA CYS A 117 -10.00 18.44 -14.78
C CYS A 117 -10.65 19.25 -13.64
N LEU A 118 -10.68 18.71 -12.42
CA LEU A 118 -11.17 19.40 -11.21
C LEU A 118 -10.40 20.71 -10.96
N ALA A 119 -9.08 20.66 -11.04
CA ALA A 119 -8.22 21.83 -10.89
C ALA A 119 -8.52 22.87 -11.98
N GLY A 120 -8.69 22.44 -13.24
CA GLY A 120 -9.10 23.30 -14.34
C GLY A 120 -10.44 23.99 -14.09
N VAL A 121 -11.46 23.24 -13.67
CA VAL A 121 -12.78 23.79 -13.29
C VAL A 121 -12.66 24.78 -12.12
N ALA A 122 -11.88 24.44 -11.10
CA ALA A 122 -11.66 25.31 -9.95
C ALA A 122 -10.98 26.64 -10.35
N VAL A 123 -9.95 26.58 -11.18
CA VAL A 123 -9.17 27.76 -11.60
C VAL A 123 -9.92 28.61 -12.63
N LEU A 124 -10.64 27.99 -13.57
CA LEU A 124 -11.29 28.71 -14.67
C LEU A 124 -12.70 29.21 -14.33
N ILE A 125 -13.43 28.49 -13.47
CA ILE A 125 -14.83 28.82 -13.15
C ILE A 125 -14.93 29.35 -11.72
N ILE A 126 -14.48 28.57 -10.74
CA ILE A 126 -14.74 28.88 -9.33
C ILE A 126 -13.93 30.10 -8.86
N LEU A 127 -12.64 30.16 -9.21
CA LEU A 127 -11.74 31.22 -8.76
C LEU A 127 -12.15 32.61 -9.28
N PRO A 128 -12.41 32.83 -10.59
CA PRO A 128 -12.84 34.14 -11.07
C PRO A 128 -14.17 34.57 -10.46
N ILE A 129 -15.12 33.65 -10.31
CA ILE A 129 -16.44 33.94 -9.76
C ILE A 129 -16.36 34.35 -8.30
N ASN A 130 -15.51 33.68 -7.52
CA ASN A 130 -15.30 34.04 -6.13
C ASN A 130 -14.55 35.37 -5.95
N ILE A 131 -13.64 35.71 -6.88
CA ILE A 131 -12.99 37.04 -6.91
C ILE A 131 -13.99 38.13 -7.29
N LEU A 132 -14.88 37.87 -8.26
CA LEU A 132 -15.91 38.84 -8.65
C LEU A 132 -16.97 39.04 -7.56
N SER A 133 -17.38 37.98 -6.86
CA SER A 133 -18.39 38.06 -5.79
C SER A 133 -17.85 38.73 -4.51
N SER A 134 -16.60 38.47 -4.15
CA SER A 134 -15.95 39.09 -2.98
C SER A 134 -15.74 40.60 -3.12
N ARG A 135 -15.67 41.14 -4.35
CA ARG A 135 -15.66 42.59 -4.60
C ARG A 135 -17.00 43.30 -4.34
N MET A 136 -18.11 42.55 -4.26
CA MET A 136 -19.45 43.09 -4.01
C MET A 136 -19.88 43.04 -2.54
N SER A 137 -19.17 42.32 -1.66
CA SER A 137 -19.53 42.30 -0.23
C SER A 137 -18.92 43.51 0.50
N TRP A 138 -19.76 44.40 1.01
CA TRP A 138 -19.36 45.55 1.84
C TRP A 138 -18.76 45.21 3.22
N ALA A 139 -18.66 43.92 3.56
CA ALA A 139 -18.01 43.49 4.79
C ALA A 139 -16.52 43.26 4.53
N ALA A 140 -15.66 44.02 5.22
CA ALA A 140 -14.22 43.80 5.25
C ALA A 140 -13.93 42.40 5.82
N LYS A 141 -13.77 41.41 4.94
CA LYS A 141 -13.23 40.10 5.32
C LYS A 141 -11.74 40.14 5.02
N ASP A 142 -10.94 40.42 6.05
CA ASP A 142 -9.47 40.43 6.04
C ASP A 142 -8.82 39.05 5.86
N SER A 143 -9.52 38.10 5.25
CA SER A 143 -8.88 36.85 4.82
C SER A 143 -9.57 36.31 3.59
N PHE A 144 -8.78 35.65 2.75
CA PHE A 144 -9.19 34.91 1.55
C PHE A 144 -10.06 33.69 1.95
N SER A 145 -11.14 33.93 2.68
CA SER A 145 -12.14 32.93 3.02
C SER A 145 -12.95 32.66 1.76
N ILE A 146 -12.53 31.64 1.01
CA ILE A 146 -13.31 31.07 -0.09
C ILE A 146 -14.51 30.34 0.53
N THR A 147 -15.50 31.10 1.01
CA THR A 147 -16.77 30.51 1.45
C THR A 147 -17.61 30.24 0.21
N THR A 148 -17.48 29.03 -0.35
CA THR A 148 -18.13 28.59 -1.59
C THR A 148 -19.64 28.34 -1.47
N ALA A 149 -20.28 28.61 -0.32
CA ALA A 149 -21.68 28.26 -0.09
C ALA A 149 -22.57 29.41 0.41
N ASN A 150 -22.05 30.35 1.21
CA ASN A 150 -22.90 31.23 2.02
C ASN A 150 -23.15 32.63 1.42
N GLY A 151 -22.68 32.91 0.20
CA GLY A 151 -22.73 34.26 -0.41
C GLY A 151 -23.64 34.42 -1.63
N PHE A 152 -24.36 33.37 -2.08
CA PHE A 152 -25.03 33.35 -3.39
C PHE A 152 -26.32 34.17 -3.52
N VAL A 153 -26.60 35.08 -2.59
CA VAL A 153 -27.86 35.85 -2.60
C VAL A 153 -27.94 36.72 -3.85
N TYR A 154 -26.83 37.26 -4.36
CA TYR A 154 -26.74 37.99 -5.64
C TYR A 154 -25.27 38.02 -6.12
N PRO A 155 -24.97 37.89 -7.43
CA PRO A 155 -25.87 37.69 -8.57
C PRO A 155 -26.18 36.20 -8.89
N PRO A 156 -27.31 35.90 -9.55
CA PRO A 156 -27.74 34.55 -9.92
C PRO A 156 -26.79 33.80 -10.88
N THR A 157 -25.89 34.55 -11.54
CA THR A 157 -24.85 33.99 -12.43
C THR A 157 -23.81 33.16 -11.68
N SER A 158 -23.59 33.44 -10.38
CA SER A 158 -22.65 32.67 -9.55
C SER A 158 -23.19 31.27 -9.26
N LEU A 159 -24.48 31.15 -8.92
CA LEU A 159 -25.14 29.87 -8.70
C LEU A 159 -25.14 29.02 -9.98
N LEU A 160 -25.49 29.63 -11.12
CA LEU A 160 -25.48 28.96 -12.42
C LEU A 160 -24.10 28.38 -12.76
N ALA A 161 -23.03 29.12 -12.48
CA ALA A 161 -21.69 28.63 -12.75
C ALA A 161 -21.22 27.53 -11.79
N HIS A 162 -21.63 27.56 -10.53
CA HIS A 162 -21.42 26.44 -9.61
C HIS A 162 -22.20 25.19 -10.04
N THR A 163 -23.42 25.36 -10.57
CA THR A 163 -24.19 24.26 -11.18
C THR A 163 -23.48 23.71 -12.42
N VAL A 164 -23.00 24.57 -13.32
CA VAL A 164 -22.23 24.14 -14.51
C VAL A 164 -20.97 23.40 -14.08
N ALA A 165 -20.20 23.94 -13.14
CA ALA A 165 -19.01 23.28 -12.60
C ALA A 165 -19.34 21.91 -12.00
N SER A 166 -20.41 21.81 -11.20
CA SER A 166 -20.85 20.54 -10.61
C SER A 166 -21.24 19.50 -11.67
N VAL A 167 -21.98 19.91 -12.70
CA VAL A 167 -22.35 19.03 -13.82
C VAL A 167 -21.11 18.61 -14.61
N THR A 168 -20.17 19.52 -14.88
CA THR A 168 -18.90 19.19 -15.54
C THR A 168 -18.13 18.15 -14.74
N VAL A 169 -18.00 18.32 -13.42
CA VAL A 169 -17.34 17.36 -12.55
C VAL A 169 -18.04 16.00 -12.58
N ALA A 170 -19.37 15.98 -12.46
CA ALA A 170 -20.15 14.74 -12.50
C ALA A 170 -19.96 13.99 -13.84
N LEU A 171 -20.02 14.71 -14.97
CA LEU A 171 -19.78 14.14 -16.29
C LEU A 171 -18.34 13.63 -16.46
N SER A 172 -17.34 14.35 -15.95
CA SER A 172 -15.94 13.92 -15.98
C SER A 172 -15.72 12.65 -15.16
N VAL A 173 -16.35 12.52 -14.00
CA VAL A 173 -16.30 11.28 -13.19
C VAL A 173 -16.93 10.12 -13.96
N LEU A 174 -18.13 10.30 -14.51
CA LEU A 174 -18.81 9.27 -15.29
C LEU A 174 -18.00 8.84 -16.51
N PHE A 175 -17.40 9.80 -17.22
CA PHE A 175 -16.54 9.54 -18.36
C PHE A 175 -15.30 8.72 -17.97
N ILE A 176 -14.68 9.04 -16.84
CA ILE A 176 -13.50 8.31 -16.36
C ILE A 176 -13.86 6.90 -15.92
N VAL A 177 -14.96 6.72 -15.18
CA VAL A 177 -15.44 5.38 -14.80
C VAL A 177 -15.77 4.55 -16.04
N TRP A 178 -16.43 5.16 -17.03
CA TRP A 178 -16.71 4.51 -18.30
C TRP A 178 -15.43 4.10 -19.04
N ASN A 179 -14.42 4.97 -19.06
CA ASN A 179 -13.14 4.71 -19.71
C ASN A 179 -12.39 3.55 -19.03
N ILE A 180 -12.29 3.56 -17.70
CA ILE A 180 -11.68 2.49 -16.90
C ILE A 180 -12.40 1.17 -17.14
N ARG A 181 -13.75 1.16 -17.07
CA ARG A 181 -14.55 -0.04 -17.33
C ARG A 181 -14.29 -0.60 -18.72
N SER A 182 -14.31 0.27 -19.75
CA SER A 182 -14.08 -0.13 -21.13
C SER A 182 -12.67 -0.68 -21.33
N TYR A 183 -11.69 -0.08 -20.65
CA TYR A 183 -10.31 -0.55 -20.64
C TYR A 183 -10.19 -1.95 -20.02
N VAL A 184 -10.78 -2.17 -18.85
CA VAL A 184 -10.81 -3.48 -18.17
C VAL A 184 -11.44 -4.53 -19.07
N LEU A 185 -12.62 -4.27 -19.63
CA LEU A 185 -13.32 -5.23 -20.49
C LEU A 185 -12.53 -5.59 -21.75
N LYS A 186 -11.82 -4.62 -22.33
CA LYS A 186 -10.97 -4.85 -23.50
C LYS A 186 -9.77 -5.74 -23.15
N HIS A 187 -9.11 -5.50 -22.02
CA HIS A 187 -7.88 -6.20 -21.65
C HIS A 187 -8.11 -7.49 -20.86
N ALA A 188 -9.28 -7.66 -20.25
CA ALA A 188 -9.67 -8.91 -19.61
C ALA A 188 -9.70 -10.08 -20.62
N ARG A 189 -10.12 -9.81 -21.88
CA ARG A 189 -10.08 -10.82 -22.94
C ARG A 189 -8.65 -11.15 -23.36
N SER A 190 -7.80 -10.13 -23.57
CA SER A 190 -6.38 -10.37 -23.88
C SER A 190 -5.64 -11.11 -22.77
N PHE A 191 -6.10 -11.04 -21.52
CA PHE A 191 -5.57 -11.82 -20.42
C PHE A 191 -5.94 -13.29 -20.56
N VAL A 192 -7.22 -13.61 -20.78
CA VAL A 192 -7.67 -14.99 -21.02
C VAL A 192 -6.93 -15.60 -22.21
N ASP A 193 -6.77 -14.82 -23.28
CA ASP A 193 -6.11 -15.28 -24.51
C ASP A 193 -4.58 -15.39 -24.35
N ALA A 194 -3.92 -14.45 -23.66
CA ALA A 194 -2.47 -14.52 -23.41
C ALA A 194 -2.11 -15.61 -22.38
N SER A 195 -2.98 -15.84 -21.39
CA SER A 195 -2.90 -16.98 -20.49
C SER A 195 -3.18 -18.32 -21.16
N ALA A 196 -3.60 -18.35 -22.43
CA ALA A 196 -3.65 -19.59 -23.22
C ALA A 196 -2.31 -19.96 -23.86
N ALA A 197 -1.35 -19.03 -23.94
CA ALA A 197 0.00 -19.27 -24.48
C ALA A 197 0.98 -19.84 -23.43
N SER A 198 0.63 -19.76 -22.14
CA SER A 198 1.32 -20.43 -21.04
C SER A 198 0.32 -21.38 -20.37
N PRO A 199 0.75 -22.47 -19.72
CA PRO A 199 -0.18 -23.28 -18.94
C PRO A 199 -0.85 -22.37 -17.90
N PRO A 200 -2.20 -22.29 -17.86
CA PRO A 200 -2.87 -21.39 -16.95
C PRO A 200 -2.59 -21.84 -15.50
N PRO A 201 -2.64 -20.89 -14.53
CA PRO A 201 -2.32 -21.19 -13.14
C PRO A 201 -3.24 -22.30 -12.61
N ALA A 202 -2.79 -23.06 -11.61
CA ALA A 202 -3.58 -24.13 -11.00
C ALA A 202 -4.98 -23.67 -10.53
N GLN A 203 -5.10 -22.39 -10.18
CA GLN A 203 -6.35 -21.71 -9.82
C GLN A 203 -7.40 -21.75 -10.95
N ALA A 204 -6.99 -21.77 -12.23
CA ALA A 204 -7.91 -21.87 -13.37
C ALA A 204 -8.56 -23.26 -13.49
N TYR A 205 -7.95 -24.29 -12.90
CA TYR A 205 -8.44 -25.67 -12.88
C TYR A 205 -9.02 -26.08 -11.53
N THR A 206 -8.92 -25.22 -10.52
CA THR A 206 -9.36 -25.52 -9.15
C THR A 206 -10.69 -24.83 -8.89
N VAL A 207 -11.69 -25.59 -8.48
CA VAL A 207 -13.00 -25.05 -8.07
C VAL A 207 -13.14 -25.22 -6.57
N GLU A 208 -13.42 -24.12 -5.87
CA GLU A 208 -13.76 -24.16 -4.45
C GLU A 208 -15.24 -24.43 -4.28
N ILE A 209 -15.58 -25.49 -3.55
CA ILE A 209 -16.96 -25.88 -3.28
C ILE A 209 -17.25 -25.57 -1.81
N GLN A 210 -18.13 -24.60 -1.58
CA GLN A 210 -18.55 -24.20 -0.23
C GLN A 210 -19.90 -24.82 0.14
N GLY A 211 -20.12 -25.03 1.43
CA GLY A 211 -21.44 -25.41 1.96
C GLY A 211 -21.84 -26.88 1.79
N LEU A 212 -20.88 -27.78 1.61
CA LEU A 212 -21.10 -29.23 1.68
C LEU A 212 -21.70 -29.59 3.05
N ARG A 213 -23.01 -29.86 3.08
CA ARG A 213 -23.70 -30.36 4.28
C ARG A 213 -23.47 -31.86 4.37
N VAL A 214 -22.59 -32.26 5.29
CA VAL A 214 -22.26 -33.66 5.54
C VAL A 214 -23.14 -34.15 6.70
N ASN A 215 -24.27 -34.78 6.36
CA ASN A 215 -25.17 -35.44 7.31
C ASN A 215 -25.45 -36.86 6.79
N PRO A 216 -25.10 -37.95 7.51
CA PRO A 216 -24.40 -38.04 8.82
C PRO A 216 -22.94 -37.57 8.77
N PRO A 217 -22.21 -37.44 9.89
CA PRO A 217 -20.77 -37.16 9.87
C PRO A 217 -20.04 -38.29 9.15
N VAL A 218 -19.40 -37.96 8.03
CA VAL A 218 -18.66 -38.88 7.16
C VAL A 218 -17.16 -38.67 7.39
N THR A 219 -16.35 -39.72 7.29
CA THR A 219 -14.89 -39.57 7.39
C THR A 219 -14.32 -38.77 6.21
N GLU A 220 -13.12 -38.20 6.36
CA GLU A 220 -12.47 -37.42 5.29
C GLU A 220 -12.33 -38.24 3.98
N LYS A 221 -11.93 -39.52 4.09
CA LYS A 221 -11.75 -40.40 2.94
C LYS A 221 -13.07 -40.64 2.21
N GLU A 222 -14.12 -40.97 2.95
CA GLU A 222 -15.46 -41.20 2.39
C GLU A 222 -16.06 -39.92 1.79
N LEU A 223 -15.82 -38.74 2.40
CA LEU A 223 -16.28 -37.46 1.84
C LEU A 223 -15.56 -37.14 0.53
N ARG A 224 -14.25 -37.36 0.49
CA ARG A 224 -13.42 -37.16 -0.71
C ARG A 224 -13.88 -38.07 -1.85
N GLU A 225 -14.09 -39.35 -1.57
CA GLU A 225 -14.61 -40.34 -2.52
C GLU A 225 -16.01 -39.95 -3.00
N ALA A 226 -16.93 -39.60 -2.09
CA ALA A 226 -18.28 -39.19 -2.44
C ALA A 226 -18.33 -37.92 -3.31
N VAL A 227 -17.45 -36.94 -3.07
CA VAL A 227 -17.33 -35.74 -3.90
C VAL A 227 -16.80 -36.11 -5.29
N LEU A 228 -15.76 -36.95 -5.35
CA LEU A 228 -15.15 -37.39 -6.59
C LEU A 228 -16.14 -38.19 -7.45
N ASP A 229 -16.82 -39.17 -6.87
CA ASP A 229 -17.83 -39.99 -7.54
C ASP A 229 -18.98 -39.13 -8.09
N ARG A 230 -19.47 -38.17 -7.30
CA ARG A 230 -20.54 -37.26 -7.74
C ARG A 230 -20.09 -36.35 -8.87
N PHE A 231 -18.87 -35.82 -8.80
CA PHE A 231 -18.34 -34.97 -9.87
C PHE A 231 -18.12 -35.75 -11.16
N GLN A 232 -17.55 -36.95 -11.09
CA GLN A 232 -17.35 -37.81 -12.24
C GLN A 232 -18.68 -38.26 -12.86
N ALA A 233 -19.70 -38.57 -12.03
CA ALA A 233 -21.02 -38.92 -12.51
C ALA A 233 -21.74 -37.74 -13.20
N ALA A 234 -21.57 -36.52 -12.69
CA ALA A 234 -22.19 -35.31 -13.26
C ALA A 234 -21.45 -34.78 -14.49
N HIS A 235 -20.13 -34.96 -14.54
CA HIS A 235 -19.25 -34.44 -15.58
C HIS A 235 -18.38 -35.55 -16.15
N ALA A 236 -19.01 -36.51 -16.83
CA ALA A 236 -18.34 -37.68 -17.40
C ALA A 236 -17.21 -37.35 -18.42
N GLU A 237 -17.22 -36.13 -18.97
CA GLU A 237 -16.20 -35.65 -19.91
C GLU A 237 -15.02 -34.92 -19.23
N ALA A 238 -15.14 -34.58 -17.95
CA ALA A 238 -14.12 -33.84 -17.22
C ALA A 238 -13.32 -34.75 -16.27
N GLU A 239 -12.01 -34.84 -16.49
CA GLU A 239 -11.11 -35.58 -15.61
C GLU A 239 -10.84 -34.76 -14.33
N VAL A 240 -11.30 -35.26 -13.19
CA VAL A 240 -11.01 -34.68 -11.87
C VAL A 240 -9.69 -35.26 -11.36
N MET A 241 -8.64 -34.43 -11.32
CA MET A 241 -7.31 -34.88 -10.90
C MET A 241 -7.23 -35.19 -9.40
N SER A 242 -7.80 -34.34 -8.55
CA SER A 242 -7.78 -34.53 -7.09
C SER A 242 -8.85 -33.69 -6.41
N VAL A 243 -9.28 -34.16 -5.24
CA VAL A 243 -10.14 -33.41 -4.32
C VAL A 243 -9.34 -33.18 -3.05
N SER A 244 -9.11 -31.92 -2.72
CA SER A 244 -8.52 -31.51 -1.44
C SER A 244 -9.62 -31.05 -0.51
N LEU A 245 -9.64 -31.59 0.70
CA LEU A 245 -10.55 -31.14 1.75
C LEU A 245 -9.81 -30.16 2.66
N PRO A 246 -10.34 -28.95 2.87
CA PRO A 246 -9.72 -28.01 3.79
C PRO A 246 -9.82 -28.58 5.21
N LEU A 247 -8.68 -28.92 5.79
CA LEU A 247 -8.57 -29.31 7.19
C LEU A 247 -8.71 -28.05 8.07
N ASP A 248 -9.39 -28.18 9.21
CA ASP A 248 -9.34 -27.14 10.23
C ASP A 248 -7.94 -27.13 10.85
N VAL A 249 -7.11 -26.24 10.33
CA VAL A 249 -5.73 -26.04 10.75
C VAL A 249 -5.59 -24.76 11.57
N THR A 250 -6.68 -24.14 12.03
CA THR A 250 -6.64 -22.85 12.76
C THR A 250 -5.68 -22.91 13.94
N ASP A 251 -5.84 -23.90 14.83
CA ASP A 251 -4.95 -24.12 15.96
C ASP A 251 -3.48 -24.36 15.55
N VAL A 252 -3.25 -25.06 14.42
CA VAL A 252 -1.90 -25.35 13.93
C VAL A 252 -1.28 -24.10 13.31
N ALA A 253 -2.05 -23.32 12.57
CA ALA A 253 -1.64 -22.07 11.97
C ALA A 253 -1.27 -21.04 13.05
N ASP A 254 -2.07 -20.94 14.11
CA ASP A 254 -1.81 -20.08 15.26
C ASP A 254 -0.50 -20.47 15.96
N LEU A 255 -0.25 -21.77 16.15
CA LEU A 255 1.01 -22.27 16.71
C LEU A 255 2.22 -22.01 15.81
N VAL A 256 2.08 -22.17 14.49
CA VAL A 256 3.15 -21.86 13.51
C VAL A 256 3.48 -20.36 13.51
N GLU A 257 2.47 -19.50 13.54
CA GLU A 257 2.68 -18.06 13.58
C GLU A 257 3.26 -17.61 14.92
N HIS A 258 2.81 -18.21 16.03
CA HIS A 258 3.41 -17.99 17.35
C HIS A 258 4.90 -18.40 17.36
N GLN A 259 5.22 -19.57 16.81
CA GLN A 259 6.61 -20.03 16.67
C GLN A 259 7.45 -19.06 15.84
N ARG A 260 6.90 -18.55 14.73
CA ARG A 260 7.57 -17.56 13.88
C ARG A 260 7.87 -16.27 14.65
N GLY A 261 6.91 -15.80 15.45
CA GLY A 261 7.08 -14.67 16.37
C GLY A 261 8.22 -14.90 17.38
N LEU A 262 8.24 -16.06 18.04
CA LEU A 262 9.29 -16.43 18.99
C LEU A 262 10.67 -16.50 18.32
N ARG A 263 10.79 -17.07 17.12
CA ARG A 263 12.06 -17.11 16.37
C ARG A 263 12.55 -15.71 15.99
N ALA A 264 11.65 -14.83 15.57
CA ALA A 264 11.98 -13.43 15.29
C ALA A 264 12.43 -12.68 16.57
N GLN A 265 11.77 -12.96 17.70
CA GLN A 265 12.14 -12.41 19.00
C GLN A 265 13.51 -12.91 19.47
N LEU A 266 13.80 -14.21 19.29
CA LEU A 266 15.10 -14.81 19.60
C LEU A 266 16.22 -14.20 18.75
N ALA A 267 15.97 -13.98 17.44
CA ALA A 267 16.92 -13.29 16.58
C ALA A 267 17.25 -11.87 17.07
N ARG A 268 16.21 -11.11 17.48
CA ARG A 268 16.39 -9.78 18.08
C ARG A 268 17.23 -9.82 19.36
N PHE A 269 16.96 -10.75 20.28
CA PHE A 269 17.71 -10.86 21.53
C PHE A 269 19.16 -11.28 21.32
N LYS A 270 19.43 -12.19 20.37
CA LYS A 270 20.80 -12.55 19.98
C LYS A 270 21.55 -11.35 19.37
N GLN A 271 20.89 -10.60 18.49
CA GLN A 271 21.46 -9.40 17.89
C GLN A 271 21.75 -8.32 18.95
N GLN A 272 20.84 -8.13 19.91
CA GLN A 272 21.04 -7.21 21.02
C GLN A 272 22.23 -7.64 21.90
N ALA A 273 22.32 -8.91 22.26
CA ALA A 273 23.44 -9.44 23.03
C ALA A 273 24.79 -9.25 22.32
N ALA A 274 24.81 -9.40 20.99
CA ALA A 274 26.01 -9.19 20.19
C ALA A 274 26.42 -7.70 20.10
N ASN A 275 25.46 -6.77 20.13
CA ASN A 275 25.74 -5.33 20.07
C ASN A 275 26.14 -4.75 21.44
N ASP A 276 25.43 -5.14 22.49
CA ASP A 276 25.58 -4.57 23.83
C ASP A 276 26.64 -5.33 24.66
N GLY A 277 27.07 -6.52 24.19
CA GLY A 277 28.01 -7.40 24.91
C GLY A 277 27.42 -8.05 26.17
N VAL A 278 26.16 -7.77 26.49
CA VAL A 278 25.45 -8.28 27.67
C VAL A 278 24.19 -9.00 27.23
N ARG A 279 23.91 -10.16 27.85
CA ARG A 279 22.70 -10.92 27.54
C ARG A 279 21.44 -10.20 28.05
N PRO A 280 20.41 -10.02 27.22
CA PRO A 280 19.17 -9.38 27.64
C PRO A 280 18.42 -10.25 28.65
N THR A 281 17.79 -9.61 29.64
CA THR A 281 16.94 -10.29 30.63
C THR A 281 15.49 -9.91 30.44
N THR A 282 14.58 -10.83 30.74
CA THR A 282 13.13 -10.61 30.70
C THR A 282 12.52 -10.97 32.05
N THR A 283 11.44 -10.29 32.44
CA THR A 283 10.70 -10.60 33.67
C THR A 283 9.55 -11.55 33.37
N VAL A 284 9.48 -12.68 34.08
CA VAL A 284 8.44 -13.70 33.94
C VAL A 284 7.56 -13.72 35.19
N GLY A 285 6.25 -13.95 35.01
CA GLY A 285 5.29 -14.08 36.11
C GLY A 285 3.92 -13.48 35.80
N MET A 286 2.93 -13.77 36.66
CA MET A 286 1.53 -13.34 36.54
C MET A 286 1.35 -11.81 36.50
N MET A 287 2.35 -11.06 36.98
CA MET A 287 2.39 -9.59 37.04
C MET A 287 3.60 -9.02 36.29
N SER A 288 4.12 -9.72 35.27
CA SER A 288 5.34 -9.28 34.54
C SER A 288 5.21 -7.87 33.93
N TRP A 289 4.00 -7.48 33.55
CA TRP A 289 3.67 -6.13 33.05
C TRP A 289 3.80 -5.03 34.12
N LEU A 290 3.80 -5.38 35.41
CA LEU A 290 4.03 -4.48 36.54
C LEU A 290 5.48 -4.52 37.05
N TRP A 291 6.42 -5.12 36.31
CA TRP A 291 7.83 -5.26 36.73
C TRP A 291 8.04 -6.10 37.99
N ILE A 292 7.00 -6.81 38.44
CA ILE A 292 7.01 -7.72 39.58
C ILE A 292 7.04 -9.13 39.03
N GLY A 293 8.22 -9.75 39.05
CA GLY A 293 8.46 -11.09 38.50
C GLY A 293 9.92 -11.51 38.61
N GLU A 294 10.18 -12.77 38.27
CA GLU A 294 11.53 -13.32 38.24
C GLU A 294 12.25 -12.85 36.97
N LYS A 295 13.48 -12.33 37.12
CA LYS A 295 14.32 -11.96 35.98
C LYS A 295 15.05 -13.19 35.48
N VAL A 296 14.81 -13.58 34.23
CA VAL A 296 15.46 -14.70 33.57
C VAL A 296 16.20 -14.24 32.31
N ASP A 297 17.12 -15.07 31.82
CA ASP A 297 17.77 -14.85 30.52
C ASP A 297 16.71 -14.91 29.40
N ALA A 298 16.57 -13.82 28.65
CA ALA A 298 15.56 -13.71 27.61
C ALA A 298 15.83 -14.65 26.42
N ILE A 299 17.10 -14.98 26.15
CA ILE A 299 17.46 -15.89 25.05
C ILE A 299 17.05 -17.32 25.43
N GLU A 300 17.41 -17.76 26.64
CA GLU A 300 17.09 -19.10 27.12
C GLU A 300 15.59 -19.31 27.28
N HIS A 301 14.89 -18.30 27.82
CA HIS A 301 13.44 -18.37 27.99
C HIS A 301 12.70 -18.52 26.66
N VAL A 302 13.03 -17.71 25.64
CA VAL A 302 12.41 -17.82 24.32
C VAL A 302 12.78 -19.15 23.65
N GLN A 303 14.00 -19.65 23.85
CA GLN A 303 14.42 -20.93 23.30
C GLN A 303 13.65 -22.13 23.91
N GLN A 304 13.31 -22.05 25.19
CA GLN A 304 12.41 -23.01 25.84
C GLN A 304 10.99 -22.91 25.26
N GLN A 305 10.45 -21.70 25.10
CA GLN A 305 9.11 -21.49 24.50
C GLN A 305 9.03 -22.03 23.07
N ILE A 306 10.09 -21.89 22.26
CA ILE A 306 10.16 -22.49 20.92
C ILE A 306 10.09 -24.01 21.03
N THR A 307 10.84 -24.61 21.96
CA THR A 307 10.87 -26.07 22.16
C THR A 307 9.50 -26.61 22.58
N ASP A 308 8.81 -25.90 23.47
CA ASP A 308 7.46 -26.28 23.90
C ASP A 308 6.43 -26.12 22.78
N THR A 309 6.56 -25.06 21.96
CA THR A 309 5.73 -24.88 20.77
C THR A 309 5.99 -25.99 19.73
N ASP A 310 7.25 -26.40 19.53
CA ASP A 310 7.63 -27.53 18.66
C ASP A 310 7.03 -28.85 19.14
N ARG A 311 6.99 -29.09 20.46
CA ARG A 311 6.31 -30.25 21.04
C ARG A 311 4.80 -30.21 20.77
N GLN A 312 4.15 -29.07 20.95
CA GLN A 312 2.72 -28.91 20.68
C GLN A 312 2.40 -29.10 19.19
N LEU A 313 3.22 -28.55 18.30
CA LEU A 313 3.11 -28.76 16.86
C LEU A 313 3.30 -30.23 16.48
N SER A 314 4.27 -30.92 17.08
CA SER A 314 4.52 -32.34 16.81
C SER A 314 3.39 -33.23 17.31
N ALA A 315 2.78 -32.90 18.45
CA ALA A 315 1.64 -33.63 18.99
C ALA A 315 0.34 -33.41 18.16
N ARG A 316 0.19 -32.23 17.55
CA ARG A 316 -0.99 -31.87 16.75
C ARG A 316 -0.83 -32.16 15.26
N ARG A 317 0.39 -32.34 14.76
CA ARG A 317 0.63 -32.93 13.45
C ARG A 317 0.07 -34.35 13.50
N VAL A 318 -1.12 -34.53 12.93
CA VAL A 318 -1.63 -35.85 12.59
C VAL A 318 -0.52 -36.55 11.79
N PRO A 319 -0.11 -37.79 12.13
CA PRO A 319 0.81 -38.53 11.28
C PRO A 319 0.20 -38.52 9.88
N ALA A 320 0.97 -38.08 8.89
CA ALA A 320 0.56 -38.18 7.50
C ALA A 320 0.14 -39.64 7.28
N VAL A 321 -1.15 -39.89 7.18
CA VAL A 321 -1.67 -41.20 6.83
C VAL A 321 -1.32 -41.34 5.36
N GLU A 322 -0.31 -42.17 5.08
CA GLU A 322 0.00 -42.67 3.74
C GLU A 322 -1.25 -43.23 3.03
#